data_AF-A0AAU3VF74-F1
#
_entry.id   AF-A0AAU3VF74-F1
#
_cell.length_a   1.000
_cell.length_b   1.000
_cell.length_c   1.000
_cell.angle_alpha   90.00
_cell.angle_beta   90.00
_cell.angle_gamma   90.00
#
_symmetry.space_group_name_H-M   'P 1'
#
loop_
_entity.id
_entity.type
_entity.pdbx_description
1 polymer ?
#
loop_
_entity_poly.entity_id
_entity_poly.type
_entity_poly.pdbx_seq_one_letter_code
_entity_poly.pdbx_strand_id
1 'polypeptide(L)'
;MTQAMVKGSNIPVTASGVRAVLRWSPGAGVPDVDASALLLGADGQVRSDEDFIFYNQPRHPGGAARHLPKRSEPAGLTDAVEVDLAALEAGVDRVVVAASADGGPFALVSDLTVLLYDTAAGSDAEPLAVFDVVPDTGDESALICGELYRRAGGWKFRALGQGYASGLEALATEFGITVEEGDLDEAPPPRPEGEAASVPQPVPPTVLTTEPPDAYTLQAPAPVPPQPTAPPAYGYPQEPQPTVAAPAYGYPQEPQPTVAAPAYGYPPQQPAPTAAAPAPAYGYPQPMQGFRLPPMGPQFQERR
;
A
#
# COMPACT_ATOMS: atom_id res chain seq x y z
N MET A 1 12.55 -19.31 10.25
CA MET A 1 13.60 -18.37 9.81
C MET A 1 12.92 -17.24 9.08
N THR A 2 13.33 -16.01 9.38
CA THR A 2 12.84 -14.80 8.72
C THR A 2 13.39 -14.68 7.31
N GLN A 3 12.54 -14.46 6.32
CA GLN A 3 12.98 -14.20 4.95
C GLN A 3 13.13 -12.69 4.70
N ALA A 4 14.35 -12.23 4.39
CA ALA A 4 14.53 -10.91 3.80
C ALA A 4 14.06 -10.91 2.33
N MET A 5 13.24 -9.93 1.97
CA MET A 5 12.62 -9.82 0.66
C MET A 5 13.18 -8.63 -0.13
N VAL A 6 13.08 -8.74 -1.46
CA VAL A 6 13.37 -7.64 -2.39
C VAL A 6 12.10 -7.39 -3.20
N LYS A 7 11.95 -6.17 -3.73
CA LYS A 7 10.81 -5.81 -4.59
C LYS A 7 10.57 -6.86 -5.68
N GLY A 8 9.33 -7.35 -5.77
CA GLY A 8 8.89 -8.41 -6.69
C GLY A 8 9.07 -9.85 -6.19
N SER A 9 9.84 -10.09 -5.12
CA SER A 9 10.02 -11.45 -4.58
C SER A 9 8.77 -11.94 -3.86
N ASN A 10 8.64 -13.26 -3.71
CA ASN A 10 7.51 -13.87 -3.01
C ASN A 10 7.90 -15.11 -2.21
N ILE A 11 7.16 -15.37 -1.14
CA ILE A 11 7.30 -16.55 -0.28
C ILE A 11 5.97 -17.29 -0.14
N PRO A 12 5.97 -18.62 0.08
CA PRO A 12 4.78 -19.32 0.56
C PRO A 12 4.42 -18.86 1.98
N VAL A 13 3.12 -18.77 2.28
CA VAL A 13 2.58 -18.50 3.61
C VAL A 13 1.77 -19.72 4.04
N THR A 14 2.27 -20.42 5.06
CA THR A 14 1.61 -21.61 5.63
C THR A 14 0.79 -21.31 6.88
N ALA A 15 0.90 -20.08 7.41
CA ALA A 15 0.12 -19.62 8.54
C ALA A 15 -1.37 -19.54 8.18
N SER A 16 -2.25 -19.84 9.14
CA SER A 16 -3.70 -19.66 8.97
C SER A 16 -4.12 -18.20 9.06
N GLY A 17 -3.33 -17.36 9.72
CA GLY A 17 -3.53 -15.92 9.79
C GLY A 17 -2.20 -15.19 9.84
N VAL A 18 -2.18 -13.96 9.35
CA VAL A 18 -0.99 -13.13 9.28
C VAL A 18 -1.24 -11.74 9.83
N ARG A 19 -0.21 -11.16 10.44
CA ARG A 19 -0.16 -9.74 10.81
C ARG A 19 0.90 -9.07 9.96
N ALA A 20 0.50 -8.14 9.09
CA ALA A 20 1.41 -7.26 8.40
C ALA A 20 1.59 -5.98 9.23
N VAL A 21 2.80 -5.74 9.71
CA VAL A 21 3.16 -4.55 10.49
C VAL A 21 3.99 -3.64 9.59
N LEU A 22 3.53 -2.42 9.38
CA LEU A 22 4.34 -1.32 8.86
C LEU A 22 5.11 -0.70 10.03
N ARG A 23 6.40 -0.49 9.85
CA ARG A 23 7.26 0.19 10.82
C ARG A 23 8.03 1.30 10.13
N TRP A 24 8.17 2.45 10.78
CA TRP A 24 8.98 3.58 10.31
C TRP A 24 9.57 4.38 11.46
N SER A 25 10.60 5.17 11.16
CA SER A 25 11.29 6.02 12.13
C SER A 25 10.50 7.31 12.40
N PRO A 26 10.19 7.67 13.66
CA PRO A 26 9.56 8.96 13.97
C PRO A 26 10.53 10.12 13.82
N GLY A 27 10.00 11.33 13.61
CA GLY A 27 10.82 12.54 13.55
C GLY A 27 10.01 13.80 13.29
N ALA A 28 10.63 14.96 13.50
CA ALA A 28 10.01 16.23 13.13
C ALA A 28 9.86 16.31 11.61
N GLY A 29 8.64 16.56 11.13
CA GLY A 29 8.34 16.62 9.69
C GLY A 29 8.23 15.25 9.01
N VAL A 30 8.26 14.14 9.76
CA VAL A 30 7.95 12.81 9.22
C VAL A 30 6.42 12.67 9.13
N PRO A 31 5.87 12.33 7.95
CA PRO A 31 4.44 12.07 7.77
C PRO A 31 3.91 10.98 8.70
N ASP A 32 2.63 11.05 9.06
CA ASP A 32 1.96 9.94 9.73
C ASP A 32 1.60 8.86 8.71
N VAL A 33 1.94 7.60 8.99
CA VAL A 33 1.75 6.49 8.05
C VAL A 33 0.63 5.58 8.54
N ASP A 34 -0.41 5.40 7.73
CA ASP A 34 -1.53 4.50 8.01
C ASP A 34 -1.45 3.23 7.19
N ALA A 35 -1.58 2.08 7.85
CA ALA A 35 -1.73 0.78 7.22
C ALA A 35 -3.19 0.54 6.83
N SER A 36 -3.41 -0.06 5.66
CA SER A 36 -4.72 -0.52 5.23
C SER A 36 -4.64 -1.85 4.47
N ALA A 37 -5.77 -2.54 4.39
CA ALA A 37 -5.90 -3.78 3.65
C ALA A 37 -7.11 -3.75 2.72
N LEU A 38 -6.93 -4.18 1.47
CA LEU A 38 -8.02 -4.35 0.50
C LEU A 38 -8.20 -5.83 0.19
N LEU A 39 -9.39 -6.35 0.41
CA LEU A 39 -9.76 -7.74 0.11
C LEU A 39 -10.34 -7.78 -1.31
N LEU A 40 -9.65 -8.46 -2.21
CA LEU A 40 -9.94 -8.40 -3.65
C LEU A 40 -10.46 -9.74 -4.18
N GLY A 41 -11.45 -9.62 -5.06
CA GLY A 41 -11.99 -10.71 -5.84
C GLY A 41 -11.07 -11.19 -6.97
N ALA A 42 -11.54 -12.16 -7.73
CA ALA A 42 -10.82 -12.72 -8.88
C ALA A 42 -10.62 -11.72 -10.02
N ASP A 43 -11.47 -10.69 -10.10
CA ASP A 43 -11.36 -9.57 -11.04
C ASP A 43 -10.35 -8.50 -10.58
N GLY A 44 -9.80 -8.64 -9.37
CA GLY A 44 -8.86 -7.69 -8.78
C GLY A 44 -9.52 -6.47 -8.17
N GLN A 45 -10.85 -6.46 -7.97
CA GLN A 45 -11.57 -5.36 -7.34
C GLN A 45 -12.09 -5.76 -5.95
N VAL A 46 -12.38 -4.76 -5.11
CA VAL A 46 -13.18 -4.98 -3.90
C VAL A 46 -14.60 -5.40 -4.28
N ARG A 47 -15.24 -6.23 -3.45
CA ARG A 47 -16.63 -6.67 -3.70
C ARG A 47 -17.65 -5.67 -3.16
N SER A 48 -17.23 -4.88 -2.17
CA SER A 48 -17.97 -3.80 -1.54
C SER A 48 -17.00 -2.92 -0.73
N ASP A 49 -17.43 -1.76 -0.26
CA ASP A 49 -16.62 -0.88 0.59
C ASP A 49 -16.19 -1.55 1.91
N GLU A 50 -16.93 -2.58 2.35
CA GLU A 50 -16.60 -3.37 3.56
C GLU A 50 -15.29 -4.17 3.42
N ASP A 51 -14.85 -4.44 2.19
CA ASP A 51 -13.59 -5.13 1.89
C ASP A 51 -12.37 -4.20 1.99
N PHE A 52 -12.56 -2.91 2.31
CA PHE A 52 -11.49 -1.96 2.61
C PHE A 52 -11.33 -1.75 4.12
N ILE A 53 -10.23 -2.22 4.68
CA ILE A 53 -9.95 -2.19 6.12
C ILE A 53 -8.87 -1.16 6.42
N PHE A 54 -9.20 -0.18 7.25
CA PHE A 54 -8.34 0.93 7.64
C PHE A 54 -8.79 1.50 9.00
N TYR A 55 -8.11 2.52 9.52
CA TYR A 55 -8.36 3.00 10.89
C TYR A 55 -9.83 3.39 11.18
N ASN A 56 -10.57 3.94 10.22
CA ASN A 56 -11.99 4.34 10.39
C ASN A 56 -12.98 3.18 10.13
N GLN A 57 -12.51 2.11 9.48
CA GLN A 57 -13.23 0.86 9.30
C GLN A 57 -12.34 -0.30 9.73
N PRO A 58 -12.09 -0.46 11.05
CA PRO A 58 -11.00 -1.30 11.53
C PRO A 58 -11.32 -2.78 11.50
N ARG A 59 -12.50 -3.21 11.04
CA ARG A 59 -12.92 -4.62 11.07
C ARG A 59 -13.77 -4.94 9.85
N HIS A 60 -13.44 -6.05 9.22
CA HIS A 60 -14.30 -6.68 8.22
C HIS A 60 -15.52 -7.29 8.91
N PRO A 61 -16.74 -7.18 8.36
CA PRO A 61 -17.95 -7.76 8.96
C PRO A 61 -17.89 -9.28 9.14
N GLY A 62 -17.20 -9.98 8.23
CA GLY A 62 -16.94 -11.41 8.32
C GLY A 62 -15.86 -11.80 9.33
N GLY A 63 -15.18 -10.82 9.95
CA GLY A 63 -14.13 -11.03 10.94
C GLY A 63 -12.79 -11.50 10.38
N ALA A 64 -12.67 -11.66 9.05
CA ALA A 64 -11.48 -12.20 8.40
C ALA A 64 -10.32 -11.20 8.30
N ALA A 65 -10.57 -9.90 8.48
CA ALA A 65 -9.53 -8.89 8.49
C ALA A 65 -9.83 -7.78 9.51
N ARG A 66 -8.77 -7.19 10.06
CA ARG A 66 -8.87 -6.04 10.99
C ARG A 66 -7.63 -5.16 10.93
N HIS A 67 -7.82 -3.88 11.15
CA HIS A 67 -6.77 -2.92 11.48
C HIS A 67 -6.50 -2.95 12.98
N LEU A 68 -5.24 -2.78 13.38
CA LEU A 68 -4.81 -2.69 14.77
C LEU A 68 -4.36 -1.25 15.06
N PRO A 69 -4.53 -0.75 16.30
CA PRO A 69 -4.09 0.59 16.64
C PRO A 69 -2.59 0.81 16.41
N LYS A 70 -2.24 2.02 15.97
CA LYS A 70 -0.86 2.48 15.92
C LYS A 70 -0.19 2.39 17.29
N ARG A 71 1.08 2.03 17.30
CA ARG A 71 1.89 1.93 18.52
C ARG A 71 3.23 2.62 18.34
N SER A 72 3.70 3.25 19.41
CA SER A 72 5.08 3.71 19.51
C SER A 72 5.89 2.63 20.21
N GLU A 73 6.84 2.05 19.49
CA GLU A 73 7.76 1.03 20.00
C GLU A 73 9.18 1.59 20.06
N PRO A 74 10.10 0.98 20.84
CA PRO A 74 11.50 1.41 20.87
C PRO A 74 12.19 1.42 19.50
N ALA A 75 11.72 0.57 18.57
CA ALA A 75 12.26 0.45 17.21
C ALA A 75 11.63 1.40 16.19
N GLY A 76 10.60 2.18 16.56
CA GLY A 76 9.90 3.08 15.66
C GLY A 76 8.40 3.16 15.92
N LEU A 77 7.69 3.89 15.07
CA LEU A 77 6.22 3.86 15.01
C LEU A 77 5.77 2.64 14.22
N THR A 78 4.68 2.03 14.63
CA THR A 78 4.08 0.89 13.93
C THR A 78 2.59 1.08 13.70
N ASP A 79 2.12 0.58 12.57
CA ASP A 79 0.71 0.38 12.26
C ASP A 79 0.53 -1.00 11.63
N ALA A 80 -0.63 -1.64 11.81
CA ALA A 80 -0.77 -3.04 11.42
C ALA A 80 -2.17 -3.44 10.97
N VAL A 81 -2.19 -4.41 10.06
CA VAL A 81 -3.39 -5.13 9.64
C VAL A 81 -3.20 -6.62 9.88
N GLU A 82 -4.25 -7.26 10.41
CA GLU A 82 -4.32 -8.70 10.60
C GLU A 82 -5.36 -9.31 9.67
N VAL A 83 -5.02 -10.45 9.08
CA VAL A 83 -5.86 -11.18 8.14
C VAL A 83 -5.87 -12.65 8.52
N ASP A 84 -7.03 -13.20 8.80
CA ASP A 84 -7.26 -14.64 8.95
C ASP A 84 -7.50 -15.25 7.56
N LEU A 85 -6.44 -15.83 7.01
CA LEU A 85 -6.40 -16.44 5.68
C LEU A 85 -7.28 -17.68 5.56
N ALA A 86 -7.59 -18.34 6.68
CA ALA A 86 -8.46 -19.50 6.75
C ALA A 86 -9.94 -19.11 6.84
N ALA A 87 -10.24 -17.95 7.42
CA ALA A 87 -11.59 -17.39 7.49
C ALA A 87 -11.99 -16.57 6.24
N LEU A 88 -11.02 -16.18 5.39
CA LEU A 88 -11.31 -15.48 4.14
C LEU A 88 -12.26 -16.29 3.24
N GLU A 89 -13.34 -15.63 2.83
CA GLU A 89 -14.34 -16.19 1.93
C GLU A 89 -13.72 -16.71 0.62
N ALA A 90 -14.36 -17.69 0.00
CA ALA A 90 -13.88 -18.28 -1.25
C ALA A 90 -13.76 -17.25 -2.40
N GLY A 91 -14.54 -16.16 -2.33
CA GLY A 91 -14.50 -15.07 -3.31
C GLY A 91 -13.30 -14.12 -3.19
N VAL A 92 -12.49 -14.21 -2.12
CA VAL A 92 -11.29 -13.37 -1.94
C VAL A 92 -10.04 -14.15 -2.36
N ASP A 93 -9.37 -13.69 -3.42
CA ASP A 93 -8.18 -14.35 -3.97
C ASP A 93 -6.89 -13.58 -3.69
N ARG A 94 -7.02 -12.33 -3.26
CA ARG A 94 -5.90 -11.45 -2.97
C ARG A 94 -6.24 -10.49 -1.83
N VAL A 95 -5.24 -10.18 -1.00
CA VAL A 95 -5.32 -9.11 -0.01
C VAL A 95 -4.13 -8.19 -0.22
N VAL A 96 -4.39 -6.95 -0.60
CA VAL A 96 -3.37 -5.91 -0.77
C VAL A 96 -3.13 -5.24 0.58
N VAL A 97 -1.86 -5.09 0.97
CA VAL A 97 -1.44 -4.31 2.13
C VAL A 97 -0.88 -2.99 1.62
N ALA A 98 -1.60 -1.91 1.91
CA ALA A 98 -1.27 -0.56 1.49
C ALA A 98 -0.84 0.32 2.68
N ALA A 99 -0.09 1.36 2.36
CA ALA A 99 0.31 2.42 3.26
C ALA A 99 -0.10 3.77 2.65
N SER A 100 -0.61 4.68 3.46
CA SER A 100 -0.80 6.09 3.09
C SER A 100 -0.06 7.00 4.05
N ALA A 101 0.47 8.11 3.55
CA ALA A 101 1.16 9.12 4.33
C ALA A 101 0.32 10.39 4.41
N ASP A 102 0.06 10.87 5.63
CA ASP A 102 -0.56 12.17 5.89
C ASP A 102 0.49 13.18 6.37
N GLY A 103 0.46 14.40 5.80
CA GLY A 103 1.42 15.46 6.08
C GLY A 103 2.68 15.49 5.20
N GLY A 104 2.76 14.69 4.13
CA GLY A 104 3.83 14.76 3.12
C GLY A 104 4.08 13.44 2.39
N PRO A 105 4.98 13.41 1.40
CA PRO A 105 5.27 12.21 0.62
C PRO A 105 6.17 11.22 1.39
N PHE A 106 6.18 9.97 0.95
CA PHE A 106 6.96 8.88 1.53
C PHE A 106 8.49 9.10 1.45
N ALA A 107 9.00 10.02 0.62
CA ALA A 107 10.41 10.41 0.67
C ALA A 107 10.83 11.00 2.03
N LEU A 108 9.89 11.53 2.82
CA LEU A 108 10.14 12.05 4.16
C LEU A 108 10.02 10.96 5.25
N VAL A 109 9.53 9.77 4.91
CA VAL A 109 9.38 8.64 5.82
C VAL A 109 10.63 7.78 5.77
N SER A 110 11.38 7.74 6.86
CA SER A 110 12.62 6.96 6.96
C SER A 110 12.36 5.55 7.50
N ASP A 111 13.15 4.59 7.02
CA ASP A 111 13.15 3.19 7.48
C ASP A 111 11.77 2.50 7.42
N LEU A 112 11.00 2.78 6.35
CA LEU A 112 9.71 2.11 6.14
C LEU A 112 9.93 0.63 5.81
N THR A 113 9.46 -0.25 6.69
CA THR A 113 9.60 -1.71 6.55
C THR A 113 8.25 -2.40 6.76
N VAL A 114 7.95 -3.42 5.96
CA VAL A 114 6.89 -4.40 6.23
C VAL A 114 7.48 -5.59 6.97
N LEU A 115 6.87 -5.94 8.09
CA LEU A 115 7.15 -7.15 8.86
C LEU A 115 5.91 -8.04 8.84
N LEU A 116 6.02 -9.24 8.26
CA LEU A 116 4.91 -10.18 8.19
C LEU A 116 5.07 -11.24 9.29
N TYR A 117 4.12 -11.34 10.20
CA TYR A 117 4.11 -12.32 11.29
C TYR A 117 2.99 -13.35 11.10
N ASP A 118 3.18 -14.54 11.66
CA ASP A 118 2.09 -15.49 11.91
C ASP A 118 1.31 -15.04 13.16
N THR A 119 -0.01 -14.91 13.07
CA THR A 119 -0.86 -14.50 14.20
C THR A 119 -0.94 -15.56 15.31
N ALA A 120 -0.69 -16.83 14.99
CA ALA A 120 -0.64 -17.91 15.97
C ALA A 120 0.71 -17.97 16.70
N ALA A 121 1.72 -17.26 16.20
CA ALA A 121 3.01 -17.17 16.87
C ALA A 121 2.94 -16.21 18.06
N GLY A 122 3.75 -16.47 19.09
CA GLY A 122 3.84 -15.61 20.27
C GLY A 122 4.40 -14.22 19.94
N SER A 123 4.24 -13.27 20.87
CA SER A 123 4.67 -11.87 20.67
C SER A 123 6.16 -11.69 20.38
N ASP A 124 7.01 -12.62 20.83
CA ASP A 124 8.46 -12.59 20.63
C ASP A 124 8.91 -13.39 19.40
N ALA A 125 7.96 -13.83 18.56
CA ALA A 125 8.29 -14.59 17.36
C ALA A 125 8.95 -13.70 16.30
N GLU A 126 9.92 -14.28 15.60
CA GLU A 126 10.51 -13.68 14.43
C GLU A 126 9.49 -13.58 13.27
N PRO A 127 9.53 -12.51 12.45
CA PRO A 127 8.64 -12.39 11.31
C PRO A 127 8.91 -13.50 10.28
N LEU A 128 7.87 -13.92 9.57
CA LEU A 128 7.96 -14.77 8.39
C LEU A 128 8.76 -14.09 7.27
N ALA A 129 8.53 -12.79 7.09
CA ALA A 129 9.18 -11.97 6.08
C ALA A 129 9.44 -10.54 6.54
N VAL A 130 10.50 -9.94 5.99
CA VAL A 130 10.87 -8.54 6.16
C VAL A 130 11.11 -7.94 4.79
N PHE A 131 10.52 -6.79 4.51
CA PHE A 131 10.69 -6.05 3.26
C PHE A 131 10.85 -4.56 3.53
N ASP A 132 12.01 -4.00 3.17
CA ASP A 132 12.23 -2.56 3.22
C ASP A 132 11.59 -1.91 1.99
N VAL A 133 10.65 -1.00 2.23
CA VAL A 133 9.87 -0.34 1.19
C VAL A 133 10.55 0.97 0.84
N VAL A 134 10.92 1.13 -0.42
CA VAL A 134 11.54 2.35 -0.94
C VAL A 134 10.61 2.95 -1.99
N PRO A 135 10.19 4.22 -1.87
CA PRO A 135 9.42 4.91 -2.90
C PRO A 135 10.22 5.01 -4.20
N ASP A 136 9.56 4.88 -5.35
CA ASP A 136 10.24 4.84 -6.66
C ASP A 136 10.65 6.25 -7.12
N THR A 137 9.79 7.24 -6.87
CA THR A 137 9.95 8.64 -7.32
C THR A 137 10.19 9.59 -6.15
N GLY A 138 9.66 9.27 -4.97
CA GLY A 138 9.75 10.10 -3.78
C GLY A 138 8.57 11.07 -3.61
N ASP A 139 7.70 11.19 -4.61
CA ASP A 139 6.50 12.04 -4.56
C ASP A 139 5.25 11.28 -4.09
N GLU A 140 5.36 9.97 -3.84
CA GLU A 140 4.23 9.12 -3.52
C GLU A 140 3.69 9.40 -2.13
N SER A 141 2.36 9.51 -2.01
CA SER A 141 1.65 9.62 -0.74
C SER A 141 0.83 8.36 -0.41
N ALA A 142 0.78 7.39 -1.33
CA ALA A 142 0.31 6.03 -1.07
C ALA A 142 1.24 4.98 -1.70
N LEU A 143 1.35 3.82 -1.07
CA LEU A 143 2.16 2.69 -1.49
C LEU A 143 1.38 1.38 -1.33
N ILE A 144 1.46 0.48 -2.31
CA ILE A 144 1.20 -0.94 -2.09
C ILE A 144 2.50 -1.58 -1.61
N CYS A 145 2.58 -1.87 -0.32
CA CYS A 145 3.79 -2.42 0.29
C CYS A 145 3.95 -3.90 -0.06
N GLY A 146 2.85 -4.65 -0.12
CA GLY A 146 2.85 -6.05 -0.53
C GLY A 146 1.44 -6.61 -0.72
N GLU A 147 1.37 -7.86 -1.16
CA GLU A 147 0.11 -8.57 -1.37
C GLU A 147 0.19 -10.01 -0.89
N LEU A 148 -0.89 -10.49 -0.29
CA LEU A 148 -1.17 -11.91 -0.09
C LEU A 148 -2.02 -12.37 -1.27
N TYR A 149 -1.67 -13.48 -1.92
CA TYR A 149 -2.44 -14.00 -3.05
C TYR A 149 -2.49 -15.52 -3.05
N ARG A 150 -3.61 -16.08 -3.54
CA ARG A 150 -3.76 -17.52 -3.72
C ARG A 150 -3.07 -17.98 -5.00
N ARG A 151 -2.30 -19.07 -4.92
CA ARG A 151 -1.73 -19.76 -6.07
C ARG A 151 -1.56 -21.24 -5.78
N ALA A 152 -2.05 -22.08 -6.69
CA ALA A 152 -1.96 -23.55 -6.58
C ALA A 152 -2.50 -24.10 -5.24
N GLY A 153 -3.60 -23.52 -4.74
CA GLY A 153 -4.27 -23.97 -3.51
C GLY A 153 -3.64 -23.49 -2.19
N GLY A 154 -2.60 -22.65 -2.24
CA GLY A 154 -1.99 -22.05 -1.05
C GLY A 154 -1.84 -20.54 -1.16
N TRP A 155 -1.60 -19.90 -0.02
CA TRP A 155 -1.33 -18.47 0.07
C TRP A 155 0.16 -18.17 -0.12
N LYS A 156 0.46 -17.03 -0.73
CA LYS A 156 1.80 -16.50 -0.91
C LYS A 156 1.81 -15.03 -0.59
N PHE A 157 2.90 -14.54 -0.03
CA PHE A 157 3.15 -13.11 0.14
C PHE A 157 4.13 -12.63 -0.93
N ARG A 158 3.87 -11.48 -1.55
CA ARG A 158 4.75 -10.81 -2.51
C ARG A 158 5.06 -9.39 -2.03
N ALA A 159 6.34 -9.04 -2.06
CA ALA A 159 6.80 -7.67 -1.85
C ALA A 159 6.59 -6.85 -3.13
N LEU A 160 5.93 -5.70 -3.06
CA LEU A 160 5.60 -4.88 -4.23
C LEU A 160 6.28 -3.52 -4.20
N GLY A 161 6.01 -2.69 -3.18
CA GLY A 161 6.52 -1.32 -3.12
C GLY A 161 6.11 -0.48 -4.34
N GLN A 162 4.89 -0.64 -4.83
CA GLN A 162 4.35 0.18 -5.94
C GLN A 162 3.75 1.45 -5.37
N GLY A 163 4.14 2.61 -5.89
CA GLY A 163 3.69 3.90 -5.36
C GLY A 163 2.73 4.68 -6.23
N TYR A 164 2.00 5.58 -5.55
CA TYR A 164 0.96 6.44 -6.10
C TYR A 164 1.20 7.89 -5.65
N ALA A 165 1.57 8.75 -6.61
CA ALA A 165 1.73 10.19 -6.38
C ALA A 165 0.39 10.86 -6.00
N SER A 166 -0.70 10.43 -6.65
CA SER A 166 -2.06 10.90 -6.36
C SER A 166 -2.66 10.35 -5.06
N GLY A 167 -1.88 9.64 -4.25
CA GLY A 167 -2.27 9.22 -2.92
C GLY A 167 -3.28 8.07 -2.86
N LEU A 168 -3.88 7.92 -1.68
CA LEU A 168 -4.71 6.78 -1.34
C LEU A 168 -5.99 6.71 -2.18
N GLU A 169 -6.53 7.86 -2.58
CA GLU A 169 -7.74 7.95 -3.41
C GLU A 169 -7.54 7.27 -4.77
N ALA A 170 -6.42 7.55 -5.45
CA ALA A 170 -6.11 6.92 -6.72
C ALA A 170 -5.89 5.40 -6.57
N LEU A 171 -5.22 4.99 -5.48
CA LEU A 171 -5.05 3.57 -5.16
C LEU A 171 -6.42 2.90 -4.91
N ALA A 172 -7.28 3.51 -4.09
CA ALA A 172 -8.59 2.97 -3.76
C ALA A 172 -9.49 2.85 -5.00
N THR A 173 -9.46 3.87 -5.86
CA THR A 173 -10.20 3.90 -7.13
C THR A 173 -9.73 2.81 -8.09
N GLU A 174 -8.42 2.52 -8.16
CA GLU A 174 -7.88 1.42 -8.97
C GLU A 174 -8.50 0.06 -8.57
N PHE A 175 -8.83 -0.12 -7.30
CA PHE A 175 -9.46 -1.34 -6.78
C PHE A 175 -10.98 -1.28 -6.72
N GLY A 176 -11.62 -0.27 -7.29
CA GLY A 176 -13.08 -0.16 -7.42
C GLY A 176 -13.79 0.44 -6.21
N ILE A 177 -13.06 1.06 -5.27
CA ILE A 177 -13.66 1.82 -4.16
C ILE A 177 -14.05 3.20 -4.69
N THR A 178 -15.31 3.60 -4.48
CA THR A 178 -15.74 4.97 -4.76
C THR A 178 -15.51 5.80 -3.51
N VAL A 179 -14.57 6.74 -3.56
CA VAL A 179 -14.42 7.73 -2.50
C VAL A 179 -15.45 8.82 -2.77
N GLU A 180 -16.55 8.82 -2.02
CA GLU A 180 -17.45 9.97 -2.03
C GLU A 180 -16.69 11.15 -1.38
N GLU A 181 -16.34 12.15 -2.19
CA GLU A 181 -15.87 13.45 -1.72
C GLU A 181 -17.02 14.11 -0.94
N GLY A 182 -17.14 13.80 0.35
CA GLY A 182 -18.13 14.40 1.24
C GLY A 182 -17.83 15.88 1.50
N ASP A 183 -18.60 16.75 0.84
CA ASP A 183 -19.15 18.02 1.36
C ASP A 183 -18.24 18.91 2.22
N LEU A 184 -17.09 19.34 1.68
CA LEU A 184 -16.33 20.47 2.25
C LEU A 184 -16.80 21.85 1.76
N ASP A 185 -17.93 21.94 1.04
CA ASP A 185 -18.44 23.19 0.48
C ASP A 185 -19.95 23.45 0.72
N GLU A 186 -20.55 22.85 1.76
CA GLU A 186 -21.81 23.41 2.28
C GLU A 186 -21.51 24.47 3.34
N ALA A 187 -21.28 25.70 2.85
CA ALA A 187 -21.41 26.89 3.67
C ALA A 187 -22.75 26.83 4.43
N PRO A 188 -22.77 27.12 5.75
CA PRO A 188 -24.01 27.06 6.51
C PRO A 188 -25.07 27.95 5.85
N PRO A 189 -26.34 27.50 5.76
CA PRO A 189 -27.38 28.28 5.12
C PRO A 189 -27.47 29.66 5.77
N PRO A 190 -27.69 30.75 5.00
CA PRO A 190 -27.81 32.08 5.56
C PRO A 190 -28.95 32.08 6.58
N ARG A 191 -28.59 32.33 7.84
CA ARG A 191 -29.57 32.52 8.93
C ARG A 191 -30.51 33.66 8.52
N PRO A 192 -31.83 33.53 8.64
CA PRO A 192 -32.74 34.62 8.34
C PRO A 192 -32.45 35.80 9.28
N GLU A 193 -32.16 36.96 8.70
CA GLU A 193 -32.10 38.24 9.40
C GLU A 193 -33.49 38.56 9.95
N GLY A 194 -33.63 38.60 11.28
CA GLY A 194 -34.89 38.95 11.90
C GLY A 194 -34.96 38.62 13.38
N GLU A 195 -34.15 39.30 14.21
CA GLU A 195 -34.57 39.69 15.55
C GLU A 195 -33.61 40.78 16.05
N ALA A 196 -34.12 41.99 16.24
CA ALA A 196 -33.38 43.14 16.72
C ALA A 196 -32.95 42.94 18.18
N ALA A 197 -31.65 42.93 18.45
CA ALA A 197 -31.09 43.02 19.79
C ALA A 197 -30.29 44.32 19.94
N SER A 198 -30.76 45.16 20.87
CA SER A 198 -30.27 46.49 21.20
C SER A 198 -28.78 46.53 21.54
N VAL A 199 -28.07 47.49 20.95
CA VAL A 199 -26.66 47.81 21.26
C VAL A 199 -26.58 48.52 22.63
N PRO A 200 -25.75 48.10 23.60
CA PRO A 200 -25.36 48.97 24.70
C PRO A 200 -24.21 49.87 24.23
N GLN A 201 -24.34 51.18 24.45
CA GLN A 201 -23.27 52.14 24.19
C GLN A 201 -22.06 51.92 25.13
N PRO A 202 -20.82 52.16 24.68
CA PRO A 202 -19.65 52.11 25.54
C PRO A 202 -19.58 53.34 26.45
N VAL A 203 -19.45 53.10 27.76
CA VAL A 203 -19.10 54.10 28.78
C VAL A 203 -17.61 54.49 28.67
N PRO A 204 -17.23 55.75 28.95
CA PRO A 204 -15.83 56.19 28.92
C PRO A 204 -15.04 55.62 30.10
N PRO A 205 -13.74 55.29 29.94
CA PRO A 205 -12.93 54.82 31.06
C PRO A 205 -12.53 55.97 32.00
N THR A 206 -12.80 55.75 33.29
CA THR A 206 -12.28 56.51 34.43
C THR A 206 -10.75 56.39 34.49
N VAL A 207 -10.09 57.54 34.61
CA VAL A 207 -8.67 57.69 34.88
C VAL A 207 -8.30 57.06 36.23
N LEU A 208 -7.42 56.05 36.20
CA LEU A 208 -6.64 55.64 37.37
C LEU A 208 -5.26 56.30 37.27
N THR A 209 -5.00 57.17 38.23
CA THR A 209 -3.70 57.75 38.55
C THR A 209 -2.67 56.65 38.79
N THR A 210 -1.59 56.65 38.01
CA THR A 210 -0.33 56.02 38.38
C THR A 210 0.82 57.01 38.20
N GLU A 211 1.58 57.11 39.27
CA GLU A 211 2.83 57.84 39.52
C GLU A 211 3.89 57.65 38.41
N PRO A 212 4.77 58.64 38.15
CA PRO A 212 5.79 58.53 37.11
C PRO A 212 7.00 57.74 37.61
N PRO A 213 7.52 56.75 36.87
CA PRO A 213 8.88 56.29 37.08
C PRO A 213 9.87 57.20 36.34
N ASP A 214 11.00 57.39 36.99
CA ASP A 214 12.15 58.18 36.59
C ASP A 214 12.64 57.95 35.15
N ALA A 215 13.30 59.00 34.66
CA ALA A 215 13.94 59.12 33.37
C ALA A 215 14.78 57.90 32.96
N TYR A 216 14.36 57.23 31.89
CA TYR A 216 15.26 56.46 31.04
C TYR A 216 15.67 57.33 29.85
N THR A 217 16.92 57.80 29.91
CA THR A 217 17.66 58.37 28.80
C THR A 217 17.52 57.52 27.53
N LEU A 218 17.14 58.15 26.41
CA LEU A 218 17.25 57.56 25.08
C LEU A 218 18.73 57.28 24.78
N GLN A 219 19.13 56.01 24.85
CA GLN A 219 20.43 55.57 24.39
C GLN A 219 20.38 55.39 22.87
N ALA A 220 21.24 56.12 22.16
CA ALA A 220 21.42 56.01 20.72
C ALA A 220 21.76 54.57 20.30
N PRO A 221 21.37 54.12 19.08
CA PRO A 221 21.71 52.79 18.61
C PRO A 221 23.22 52.61 18.53
N ALA A 222 23.73 51.52 19.08
CA ALA A 222 25.13 51.13 19.00
C ALA A 222 25.54 50.88 17.53
N PRO A 223 26.79 51.18 17.14
CA PRO A 223 27.28 50.86 15.81
C PRO A 223 27.32 49.34 15.60
N VAL A 224 26.82 48.92 14.44
CA VAL A 224 26.90 47.53 13.96
C VAL A 224 28.37 47.15 13.83
N PRO A 225 28.82 45.99 14.36
CA PRO A 225 30.18 45.51 14.14
C PRO A 225 30.40 45.22 12.64
N PRO A 226 31.58 45.52 12.07
CA PRO A 226 31.85 45.26 10.66
C PRO A 226 31.74 43.75 10.37
N GLN A 227 30.98 43.40 9.33
CA GLN A 227 31.00 42.04 8.79
C GLN A 227 32.43 41.69 8.34
N PRO A 228 32.93 40.47 8.59
CA PRO A 228 34.20 40.03 8.02
C PRO A 228 34.08 40.00 6.49
N THR A 229 34.95 40.76 5.83
CA THR A 229 35.17 40.72 4.39
C THR A 229 35.52 39.30 3.96
N ALA A 230 34.83 38.80 2.92
CA ALA A 230 35.24 37.58 2.22
C ALA A 230 36.72 37.69 1.81
N PRO A 231 37.53 36.62 1.95
CA PRO A 231 38.90 36.63 1.47
C PRO A 231 38.93 36.83 -0.06
N PRO A 232 39.97 37.48 -0.60
CA PRO A 232 40.14 37.57 -2.05
C PRO A 232 40.25 36.16 -2.64
N ALA A 233 39.62 35.97 -3.80
CA ALA A 233 39.79 34.76 -4.61
C ALA A 233 41.27 34.60 -4.96
N TYR A 234 41.97 33.76 -4.21
CA TYR A 234 43.25 33.23 -4.63
C TYR A 234 42.98 32.33 -5.83
N GLY A 235 43.39 32.82 -7.00
CA GLY A 235 43.46 32.02 -8.20
C GLY A 235 44.37 30.82 -7.95
N TYR A 236 43.77 29.64 -7.90
CA TYR A 236 44.50 28.42 -8.14
C TYR A 236 44.97 28.45 -9.61
N PRO A 237 46.24 28.15 -9.90
CA PRO A 237 46.61 27.79 -11.26
C PRO A 237 45.72 26.63 -11.68
N GLN A 238 45.07 26.73 -12.84
CA GLN A 238 44.54 25.56 -13.52
C GLN A 238 45.69 24.57 -13.67
N GLU A 239 45.60 23.42 -12.99
CA GLU A 239 46.38 22.27 -13.39
C GLU A 239 46.03 21.99 -14.87
N PRO A 240 47.03 21.74 -15.73
CA PRO A 240 46.76 21.36 -17.10
C PRO A 240 45.88 20.11 -17.06
N GLN A 241 44.65 20.23 -17.58
CA GLN A 241 43.83 19.05 -17.83
C GLN A 241 44.69 18.09 -18.66
N PRO A 242 44.87 16.83 -18.22
CA PRO A 242 45.37 15.83 -19.14
C PRO A 242 44.38 15.79 -20.29
N THR A 243 44.85 16.12 -21.50
CA THR A 243 44.15 15.77 -22.72
C THR A 243 44.06 14.26 -22.73
N VAL A 244 42.97 13.72 -22.18
CA VAL A 244 42.57 12.36 -22.47
C VAL A 244 42.17 12.41 -23.93
N ALA A 245 43.10 11.99 -24.80
CA ALA A 245 42.73 11.56 -26.13
C ALA A 245 41.57 10.57 -25.93
N ALA A 246 40.40 10.89 -26.48
CA ALA A 246 39.29 9.97 -26.47
C ALA A 246 39.80 8.62 -27.00
N PRO A 247 39.73 7.51 -26.25
CA PRO A 247 39.75 6.22 -26.91
C PRO A 247 38.49 6.20 -27.75
N ALA A 248 38.68 6.23 -29.06
CA ALA A 248 37.68 5.75 -29.99
C ALA A 248 37.36 4.33 -29.56
N TYR A 249 36.27 4.14 -28.82
CA TYR A 249 35.63 2.85 -28.69
C TYR A 249 35.02 2.54 -30.06
N GLY A 250 35.89 2.13 -30.97
CA GLY A 250 35.52 1.30 -32.09
C GLY A 250 35.00 0.00 -31.50
N TYR A 251 33.76 -0.32 -31.82
CA TYR A 251 33.26 -1.68 -31.68
C TYR A 251 34.23 -2.63 -32.40
N PRO A 252 34.65 -3.75 -31.77
CA PRO A 252 35.14 -4.88 -32.55
C PRO A 252 34.00 -5.29 -33.48
N GLN A 253 34.20 -5.09 -34.77
CA GLN A 253 33.34 -5.63 -35.81
C GLN A 253 33.56 -7.15 -35.80
N GLU A 254 32.67 -7.89 -35.14
CA GLU A 254 32.59 -9.33 -35.32
C GLU A 254 32.35 -9.61 -36.82
N PRO A 255 33.00 -10.63 -37.40
CA PRO A 255 32.75 -10.99 -38.79
C PRO A 255 31.27 -11.35 -38.97
N GLN A 256 30.58 -10.59 -39.82
CA GLN A 256 29.21 -10.89 -40.21
C GLN A 256 29.14 -12.33 -40.73
N PRO A 257 28.26 -13.20 -40.21
CA PRO A 257 27.89 -14.39 -40.93
C PRO A 257 27.22 -13.95 -42.23
N THR A 258 27.74 -14.42 -43.35
CA THR A 258 27.07 -14.34 -44.65
C THR A 258 25.72 -15.04 -44.53
N VAL A 259 24.65 -14.26 -44.42
CA VAL A 259 23.29 -14.78 -44.51
C VAL A 259 23.04 -15.13 -45.98
N ALA A 260 23.20 -16.40 -46.32
CA ALA A 260 22.55 -16.93 -47.50
C ALA A 260 21.03 -16.78 -47.30
N ALA A 261 20.36 -16.18 -48.28
CA ALA A 261 18.91 -15.97 -48.26
C ALA A 261 18.17 -17.31 -48.06
N PRO A 262 17.20 -17.42 -47.14
CA PRO A 262 16.30 -18.55 -47.15
C PRO A 262 15.30 -18.35 -48.30
N ALA A 263 15.34 -19.28 -49.25
CA ALA A 263 14.26 -19.48 -50.20
C ALA A 263 12.96 -19.76 -49.41
N TYR A 264 11.87 -19.10 -49.82
CA TYR A 264 10.52 -19.44 -49.38
C TYR A 264 10.22 -20.89 -49.74
N GLY A 265 10.30 -21.78 -48.75
CA GLY A 265 9.86 -23.17 -48.83
C GLY A 265 8.65 -23.36 -47.92
N TYR A 266 7.52 -23.72 -48.53
CA TYR A 266 6.30 -24.15 -47.82
C TYR A 266 6.61 -25.25 -46.79
N PRO A 267 5.98 -25.26 -45.61
CA PRO A 267 6.00 -26.44 -44.75
C PRO A 267 5.26 -27.61 -45.44
N PRO A 268 5.73 -28.85 -45.32
CA PRO A 268 5.00 -30.01 -45.83
C PRO A 268 3.66 -30.15 -45.09
N GLN A 269 2.58 -30.33 -45.86
CA GLN A 269 1.27 -30.66 -45.33
C GLN A 269 1.33 -31.97 -44.54
N GLN A 270 0.88 -31.90 -43.29
CA GLN A 270 0.63 -33.07 -42.46
C GLN A 270 -0.49 -33.91 -43.12
N PRO A 271 -0.34 -35.24 -43.28
CA PRO A 271 -1.40 -36.05 -43.86
C PRO A 271 -2.65 -36.01 -42.96
N ALA A 272 -3.80 -35.80 -43.59
CA ALA A 272 -5.11 -35.86 -42.94
C ALA A 272 -5.32 -37.22 -42.24
N PRO A 273 -6.01 -37.27 -41.08
CA PRO A 273 -6.39 -38.54 -40.48
C PRO A 273 -7.37 -39.27 -41.40
N THR A 274 -6.98 -40.47 -41.81
CA THR A 274 -7.83 -41.39 -42.58
C THR A 274 -9.12 -41.67 -41.81
N ALA A 275 -10.24 -41.48 -42.48
CA ALA A 275 -11.56 -41.86 -42.00
C ALA A 275 -11.60 -43.36 -41.67
N ALA A 276 -11.81 -43.69 -40.40
CA ALA A 276 -12.30 -45.01 -40.00
C ALA A 276 -13.83 -44.98 -39.96
N ALA A 277 -14.43 -45.92 -40.68
CA ALA A 277 -15.87 -46.13 -40.78
C ALA A 277 -16.51 -46.54 -39.42
N PRO A 278 -17.84 -46.40 -39.27
CA PRO A 278 -18.53 -46.42 -37.99
C PRO A 278 -19.10 -47.80 -37.62
N ALA A 279 -19.12 -48.16 -36.33
CA ALA A 279 -20.08 -49.09 -35.70
C ALA A 279 -19.76 -49.30 -34.19
N PRO A 280 -20.73 -49.70 -33.34
CA PRO A 280 -22.10 -49.19 -33.25
C PRO A 280 -22.50 -48.77 -31.82
N ALA A 281 -23.55 -47.95 -31.77
CA ALA A 281 -24.65 -47.94 -30.79
C ALA A 281 -24.34 -48.07 -29.29
N TYR A 282 -24.57 -46.95 -28.59
CA TYR A 282 -25.08 -46.91 -27.22
C TYR A 282 -26.20 -47.95 -27.04
N GLY A 283 -25.87 -49.03 -26.33
CA GLY A 283 -26.83 -50.00 -25.82
C GLY A 283 -27.02 -49.81 -24.32
N TYR A 284 -28.12 -49.17 -23.92
CA TYR A 284 -28.86 -49.60 -22.73
C TYR A 284 -29.82 -50.71 -23.22
N PRO A 285 -29.82 -51.91 -22.62
CA PRO A 285 -30.69 -52.17 -21.46
C PRO A 285 -30.09 -53.23 -20.49
N GLN A 286 -30.21 -53.15 -19.16
CA GLN A 286 -31.33 -53.58 -18.31
C GLN A 286 -30.82 -53.45 -16.85
N PRO A 287 -31.67 -53.12 -15.86
CA PRO A 287 -31.29 -53.15 -14.45
C PRO A 287 -31.05 -54.59 -13.97
N MET A 288 -29.91 -54.83 -13.31
CA MET A 288 -29.73 -56.05 -12.54
C MET A 288 -30.77 -56.10 -11.42
N GLN A 289 -31.63 -57.11 -11.48
CA GLN A 289 -32.48 -57.52 -10.38
C GLN A 289 -31.59 -57.89 -9.19
N GLY A 290 -31.80 -57.28 -8.03
CA GLY A 290 -31.22 -57.78 -6.77
C GLY A 290 -30.70 -56.76 -5.76
N PHE A 291 -30.64 -55.45 -6.08
CA PHE A 291 -30.26 -54.46 -5.06
C PHE A 291 -31.48 -53.99 -4.27
N ARG A 292 -31.67 -54.57 -3.08
CA ARG A 292 -32.69 -54.15 -2.11
C ARG A 292 -32.06 -53.13 -1.17
N LEU A 293 -32.57 -51.89 -1.17
CA LEU A 293 -32.22 -50.88 -0.16
C LEU A 293 -32.54 -51.42 1.26
N PRO A 294 -31.66 -51.21 2.26
CA PRO A 294 -31.98 -51.55 3.64
C PRO A 294 -33.16 -50.71 4.15
N PRO A 295 -34.01 -51.24 5.05
CA PRO A 295 -35.15 -50.51 5.58
C PRO A 295 -34.68 -49.27 6.37
N MET A 296 -35.24 -48.11 6.00
CA MET A 296 -35.16 -46.87 6.77
C MET A 296 -35.67 -47.12 8.19
N GLY A 297 -34.87 -46.71 9.19
CA GLY A 297 -35.21 -46.76 10.61
C GLY A 297 -36.44 -45.91 10.96
N PRO A 298 -37.03 -46.12 12.15
CA PRO A 298 -38.34 -45.61 12.51
C PRO A 298 -38.39 -44.07 12.55
N GLN A 299 -39.44 -43.54 11.91
CA GLN A 299 -39.84 -42.15 11.91
C GLN A 299 -40.20 -41.70 13.33
N PHE A 300 -39.60 -40.60 13.79
CA PHE A 300 -40.02 -39.91 15.00
C PHE A 300 -41.45 -39.38 14.82
N GLN A 301 -42.38 -39.91 15.62
CA GLN A 301 -43.72 -39.34 15.77
C GLN A 301 -43.65 -38.13 16.71
N GLU A 302 -44.10 -36.98 16.21
CA GLU A 302 -44.38 -35.80 17.01
C GLU A 302 -45.55 -36.09 17.97
N ARG A 303 -45.32 -35.92 19.28
CA ARG A 303 -46.39 -35.84 20.27
C ARG A 303 -46.84 -34.39 20.39
N ARG A 304 -48.15 -34.18 20.22
CA ARG A 304 -48.90 -33.04 20.77
C ARG A 304 -48.88 -33.06 22.29
#